data_AF-A0A3A0DFQ8-F1
#
_entry.id   AF-A0A3A0DFQ8-F1
#
_cell.length_a   1.000
_cell.length_b   1.000
_cell.length_c   1.000
_cell.angle_alpha   90.00
_cell.angle_beta   90.00
_cell.angle_gamma   90.00
#
_symmetry.space_group_name_H-M   'P 1'
#
loop_
_entity.id
_entity.type
_entity.pdbx_description
1 polymer ?
#
loop_
_entity_poly.entity_id
_entity_poly.type
_entity_poly.pdbx_seq_one_letter_code
_entity_poly.pdbx_strand_id
1 'polypeptide(L)' 'MDVVLILSDDFDLTTCDEETRLLFDHQKAADEFGASVFWIRPTMLILETLDEFIAYWQVKRDKTRRGIIEVKS' A
#
# COMPACT_ATOMS: atom_id res chain seq x y z
N MET A 1 -2.68 10.36 -7.05
CA MET A 1 -3.19 9.96 -5.71
C MET A 1 -2.14 9.07 -5.06
N ASP A 2 -1.89 9.19 -3.76
CA ASP A 2 -0.95 8.29 -3.06
C ASP A 2 -1.73 7.17 -2.37
N VAL A 3 -1.32 5.93 -2.64
CA VAL A 3 -1.91 4.71 -2.06
C VAL A 3 -0.82 3.91 -1.38
N VAL A 4 -1.10 3.42 -0.18
CA VAL A 4 -0.30 2.38 0.46
C VAL A 4 -1.14 1.12 0.57
N LEU A 5 -0.64 0.02 0.02
CA LEU A 5 -1.22 -1.31 0.16
C LEU A 5 -0.52 -2.02 1.33
N ILE A 6 -1.30 -2.43 2.32
CA ILE A 6 -0.80 -3.28 3.40
C ILE A 6 -1.25 -4.70 3.06
N LEU A 7 -0.29 -5.54 2.74
CA LEU A 7 -0.52 -6.93 2.35
C LEU A 7 -0.26 -7.83 3.55
N SER A 8 -0.91 -8.99 3.59
CA SER A 8 -0.57 -10.02 4.58
C SER A 8 0.89 -10.47 4.40
N ASP A 9 1.50 -10.96 5.47
CA ASP A 9 2.91 -11.39 5.43
C ASP A 9 3.14 -12.57 4.48
N ASP A 10 2.12 -13.41 4.30
CA ASP A 10 2.09 -14.58 3.41
C ASP A 10 1.67 -14.25 1.98
N PHE A 11 1.37 -12.99 1.66
CA PHE A 11 1.04 -12.58 0.30
C PHE A 11 2.16 -12.99 -0.68
N ASP A 12 1.82 -13.42 -1.89
CA ASP A 12 2.82 -13.79 -2.90
C ASP A 12 2.57 -13.01 -4.19
N LEU A 13 3.57 -12.21 -4.59
CA LEU A 13 3.51 -11.44 -5.83
C LEU A 13 3.53 -12.34 -7.07
N THR A 14 4.07 -13.56 -6.95
CA THR A 14 4.17 -14.48 -8.07
C THR A 14 2.83 -15.12 -8.44
N THR A 15 1.86 -15.09 -7.53
CA THR A 15 0.50 -15.61 -7.78
C THR A 15 -0.43 -14.57 -8.40
N CYS A 16 0.02 -13.32 -8.53
CA CYS A 16 -0.73 -12.25 -9.16
C CYS A 16 -0.66 -12.35 -10.69
N ASP A 17 -1.77 -12.03 -11.36
CA ASP A 17 -1.78 -11.84 -12.82
C ASP A 17 -0.92 -10.65 -13.25
N GLU A 18 -0.67 -10.54 -14.56
CA GLU A 18 0.22 -9.52 -15.12
C GLU A 18 -0.27 -8.10 -14.83
N GLU A 19 -1.58 -7.87 -14.84
CA GLU A 19 -2.19 -6.56 -14.60
C GLU A 19 -2.05 -6.14 -13.13
N THR A 20 -2.36 -7.04 -12.20
CA THR A 20 -2.24 -6.80 -10.75
C THR A 20 -0.78 -6.55 -10.36
N ARG A 21 0.16 -7.21 -11.03
CA ARG A 21 1.60 -6.99 -10.79
C ARG A 21 2.06 -5.57 -11.09
N LEU A 22 1.36 -4.83 -11.95
CA LEU A 22 1.69 -3.44 -12.27
C LEU A 22 1.53 -2.53 -11.05
N LEU A 23 0.62 -2.84 -10.12
CA LEU A 23 0.40 -2.08 -8.89
C LEU A 23 1.61 -2.10 -7.95
N PHE A 24 2.47 -3.11 -8.05
CA PHE A 24 3.61 -3.29 -7.14
C PHE A 24 4.93 -2.70 -7.68
N ASP A 25 4.91 -2.16 -8.90
CA ASP A 25 5.98 -1.36 -9.48
C ASP A 25 5.56 0.11 -9.45
N HIS A 26 6.31 0.94 -8.74
CA HIS A 26 5.94 2.33 -8.52
C HIS A 26 5.81 3.13 -9.83
N GLN A 27 6.71 2.89 -10.80
CA GLN A 27 6.69 3.62 -12.06
C GLN A 27 5.54 3.14 -12.93
N LYS A 28 5.36 1.82 -13.06
CA LYS A 28 4.24 1.27 -13.84
C LYS A 28 2.88 1.65 -13.25
N ALA A 29 2.75 1.68 -11.93
CA ALA A 29 1.51 2.09 -11.30
C ALA A 29 1.17 3.56 -11.58
N ALA A 30 2.19 4.42 -11.64
CA ALA A 30 2.01 5.83 -12.00
C ALA A 30 1.60 5.98 -13.47
N ASP A 31 2.24 5.24 -14.38
CA ASP A 31 1.99 5.31 -15.82
C ASP A 31 0.62 4.74 -16.21
N GLU A 32 0.24 3.59 -15.64
CA GLU A 32 -0.98 2.86 -16.02
C GLU A 32 -2.23 3.31 -15.25
N PHE A 33 -2.09 3.70 -13.98
CA PHE A 33 -3.23 4.04 -13.11
C PHE A 33 -3.26 5.49 -12.63
N GLY A 34 -2.25 6.31 -12.97
CA GLY A 34 -2.17 7.71 -12.51
C GLY A 34 -2.01 7.84 -10.99
N ALA A 35 -1.50 6.81 -10.33
CA ALA A 35 -1.39 6.73 -8.88
C ALA A 35 0.02 6.35 -8.42
N SER A 36 0.48 7.02 -7.37
CA SER A 36 1.69 6.65 -6.64
C SER A 36 1.33 5.51 -5.69
N VAL A 37 1.61 4.27 -6.08
CA VAL A 37 1.35 3.09 -5.25
C VAL A 37 2.63 2.69 -4.51
N PHE A 38 2.48 2.47 -3.21
CA PHE A 38 3.46 1.88 -2.31
C PHE A 38 2.84 0.63 -1.70
N TRP A 39 3.65 -0.32 -1.27
CA TRP A 39 3.15 -1.49 -0.58
C TRP A 39 4.11 -1.93 0.51
N ILE A 40 3.57 -2.62 1.51
CA ILE A 40 4.33 -3.15 2.63
C ILE A 40 3.67 -4.42 3.17
N ARG A 41 4.46 -5.25 3.84
CA ARG A 41 3.97 -6.32 4.72
C ARG A 41 4.28 -5.97 6.16
N PRO A 42 3.44 -6.31 7.15
CA PRO A 42 3.68 -6.01 8.55
C PRO A 42 5.10 -6.39 9.04
N THR A 43 5.63 -7.52 8.61
CA THR A 43 7.00 -7.99 8.93
C THR A 43 8.12 -7.07 8.45
N MET A 44 7.86 -6.14 7.52
CA MET A 44 8.83 -5.14 7.07
C MET A 44 8.90 -3.91 7.99
N LEU A 45 7.97 -3.76 8.94
CA LEU A 45 8.00 -2.70 9.93
C LEU A 45 8.94 -3.12 11.07
N ILE A 46 10.08 -2.41 11.17
CA ILE A 46 11.15 -2.76 12.14
C ILE A 46 11.02 -1.96 13.44
N LEU A 47 10.56 -0.71 13.37
CA LEU A 47 10.61 0.25 14.49
C LEU A 47 9.23 0.70 14.98
N GLU A 48 8.17 0.24 14.35
CA GLU A 48 6.79 0.65 14.64
C GLU A 48 5.84 -0.51 14.45
N THR A 49 4.70 -0.45 15.11
CA THR A 49 3.58 -1.36 14.89
C THR A 49 2.82 -0.99 13.61
N LEU A 50 2.03 -1.92 13.08
CA LEU A 50 1.17 -1.65 11.94
C LEU A 50 0.19 -0.50 12.21
N ASP A 51 -0.37 -0.43 13.42
CA ASP A 51 -1.32 0.60 13.81
C ASP A 51 -0.65 2.00 13.86
N GLU A 52 0.58 2.08 14.36
CA GLU A 52 1.37 3.32 14.36
C GLU A 52 1.68 3.77 12.92
N PHE A 53 2.11 2.83 12.07
CA PHE A 53 2.35 3.10 10.65
C PHE A 53 1.09 3.62 9.95
N ILE A 54 -0.06 2.96 10.13
CA ILE A 54 -1.35 3.38 9.57
C ILE A 54 -1.72 4.77 10.07
N ALA A 55 -1.61 5.02 11.38
CA ALA A 55 -1.97 6.30 11.98
C ALA A 55 -1.12 7.44 11.39
N TYR A 56 0.18 7.23 11.21
CA TYR A 56 1.08 8.19 10.58
C TYR A 56 0.72 8.43 9.11
N TRP A 57 0.59 7.37 8.32
CA TRP A 57 0.35 7.46 6.87
C TRP A 57 -1.05 8.00 6.54
N GLN A 58 -2.02 7.79 7.43
CA GLN A 58 -3.37 8.30 7.27
C GLN A 58 -3.39 9.84 7.31
N VAL A 59 -2.51 10.48 8.06
CA VAL A 59 -2.49 11.95 8.17
C VAL A 59 -1.77 12.56 6.96
N LYS A 60 -2.49 13.41 6.21
CA LYS A 60 -1.93 14.19 5.10
C LYS A 60 -1.22 15.44 5.62
N ARG A 61 -0.43 16.08 4.75
CA ARG A 61 0.26 17.35 5.05
C ARG A 61 -0.70 18.49 5.45
N ASP A 62 -1.92 18.48 4.91
CA ASP A 62 -2.98 19.44 5.23
C ASP A 62 -3.77 19.08 6.51
N LYS A 63 -3.30 18.08 7.28
CA LYS A 63 -3.93 17.53 8.49
C LYS A 63 -5.26 16.82 8.26
N THR A 64 -5.70 16.64 7.01
CA THR A 64 -6.84 15.77 6.70
C THR A 64 -6.41 14.30 6.72
N ARG A 65 -7.39 13.39 6.79
CA ARG A 65 -7.15 11.94 6.83
C ARG A 65 -7.38 11.31 5.46
N ARG A 66 -6.52 10.36 5.08
CA ARG A 66 -6.76 9.42 3.98
C ARG A 66 -7.86 8.43 4.39
N GLY A 67 -8.64 7.98 3.41
CA GLY A 67 -9.57 6.87 3.60
C GLY A 67 -8.80 5.56 3.82
N ILE A 68 -9.38 4.66 4.60
CA ILE A 68 -8.87 3.30 4.77
C ILE A 68 -9.93 2.36 4.19
N ILE A 69 -9.50 1.42 3.36
CA ILE A 69 -10.35 0.40 2.77
C ILE A 69 -9.77 -0.94 3.19
N GLU A 70 -10.56 -1.73 3.90
CA GLU A 70 -10.24 -3.12 4.23
C GLU A 70 -10.86 -4.01 3.15
N VAL A 71 -10.04 -4.78 2.45
CA VAL A 71 -10.51 -5.78 1.48
C VAL A 71 -10.51 -7.12 2.18
N LYS A 72 -11.68 -7.76 2.24
CA LYS A 72 -11.87 -9.09 2.82
C LYS A 72 -12.03 -10.10 1.70
N SER A 73 -11.28 -11.21 1.77
CA SER A 73 -11.44 -12.38 0.92
C SER A 73 -12.44 -13.38 1.50
#